data_AF-A0A150SVB9-F1
#
_entry.id   AF-A0A150SVB9-F1
#
_cell.length_a   1.000
_cell.length_b   1.000
_cell.length_c   1.000
_cell.angle_alpha   90.00
_cell.angle_beta   90.00
_cell.angle_gamma   90.00
#
_symmetry.space_group_name_H-M   'P 1'
#
loop_
_entity.id
_entity.type
_entity.pdbx_description
1 polymer ?
#
loop_
_entity_poly.entity_id
_entity_poly.type
_entity_poly.pdbx_seq_one_letter_code
_entity_poly.pdbx_strand_id
1 'polypeptide(L)'
;MTSTVTRNTGSTIKYAVITVVLAGLSFLCFSAMSGRSGFLWVLCLVGGIGLAVFALGSLLAAKDLAGTATCPRCQAALAEIELNHTDEPAFCDKCQAAYLVDKRVLTVLADDYVHPTPVFSAPVTGQTISWPEGCCLCARPATRGVEAKTHDGQTGTNVAVAAAGLALGGIAVRTGGGTTYTLRIPHCAEHDDGAKVEIQSGNDPPLQIRFRSYAYQRRFLALNPKPAKAA
;
A
#
# COMPACT_ATOMS: atom_id res chain seq x y z
N MET A 1 1.50 -23.74 -3.79
CA MET A 1 0.27 -23.65 -4.60
C MET A 1 0.31 -22.32 -5.33
N THR A 2 0.16 -22.32 -6.66
CA THR A 2 0.18 -21.11 -7.48
C THR A 2 -1.20 -20.87 -8.08
N SER A 3 -1.56 -19.60 -8.29
CA SER A 3 -2.71 -19.23 -9.12
C SER A 3 -2.27 -18.23 -10.19
N THR A 4 -2.95 -18.25 -11.34
CA THR A 4 -2.65 -17.33 -12.44
C THR A 4 -3.55 -16.10 -12.30
N VAL A 5 -2.94 -14.92 -12.37
CA VAL A 5 -3.68 -13.66 -12.39
C VAL A 5 -4.29 -13.46 -13.77
N THR A 6 -5.61 -13.38 -13.81
CA THR A 6 -6.37 -13.06 -15.02
C THR A 6 -6.49 -11.54 -15.17
N ARG A 7 -6.55 -11.07 -16.42
CA ARG A 7 -6.70 -9.63 -16.69
C ARG A 7 -8.12 -9.20 -16.34
N ASN A 8 -8.26 -8.08 -15.62
CA ASN A 8 -9.57 -7.52 -15.34
C ASN A 8 -10.15 -6.84 -16.60
N THR A 9 -11.00 -7.56 -17.32
CA THR A 9 -11.70 -7.02 -18.50
C THR A 9 -12.67 -5.90 -18.12
N GLY A 10 -13.24 -5.94 -16.91
CA GLY A 10 -14.19 -4.93 -16.41
C GLY A 10 -13.59 -3.53 -16.34
N SER A 11 -12.38 -3.37 -15.80
CA SER A 11 -11.69 -2.08 -15.77
C SER A 11 -11.37 -1.58 -17.18
N THR A 12 -10.93 -2.47 -18.07
CA THR A 12 -10.66 -2.11 -19.48
C THR A 12 -11.91 -1.58 -20.18
N ILE A 13 -13.07 -2.21 -19.95
CA ILE A 13 -14.35 -1.76 -20.50
C ILE A 13 -14.72 -0.37 -19.96
N LYS A 14 -14.59 -0.13 -18.65
CA LYS A 14 -14.88 1.19 -18.05
C LYS A 14 -14.06 2.31 -18.69
N TYR A 15 -12.75 2.11 -18.83
CA TYR A 15 -11.88 3.11 -19.47
C TYR A 15 -12.22 3.28 -20.96
N ALA A 16 -12.50 2.20 -21.69
CA ALA A 16 -12.91 2.29 -23.09
C ALA A 16 -14.20 3.10 -23.26
N VAL A 17 -15.21 2.89 -22.41
CA VAL A 17 -16.46 3.66 -22.42
C VAL A 17 -16.18 5.14 -22.14
N ILE A 18 -15.38 5.47 -21.13
CA ILE A 18 -15.01 6.86 -20.81
C ILE A 18 -14.30 7.51 -22.01
N THR A 19 -13.35 6.82 -22.64
CA THR A 19 -12.64 7.33 -23.82
C THR A 19 -13.60 7.59 -24.99
N VAL A 20 -14.54 6.68 -25.27
CA VAL A 20 -15.53 6.85 -26.35
C VAL A 20 -16.45 8.04 -26.06
N VAL A 21 -16.93 8.20 -24.83
CA VAL A 21 -17.79 9.33 -24.42
C VAL A 21 -17.05 10.66 -24.58
N LEU A 22 -15.80 10.75 -24.11
CA LEU A 22 -14.99 11.97 -24.23
C LEU A 22 -14.67 12.33 -25.69
N ALA A 23 -14.39 11.32 -26.52
CA ALA A 23 -14.18 11.51 -27.96
C ALA A 23 -15.47 12.00 -28.65
N GLY A 24 -16.62 11.40 -28.31
CA GLY A 24 -17.93 11.82 -28.83
C GLY A 24 -18.32 13.25 -28.44
N LEU A 25 -18.10 13.64 -27.18
CA LEU A 25 -18.33 15.01 -26.71
C LEU A 25 -17.42 16.01 -27.42
N SER A 26 -16.15 15.65 -27.61
CA SER A 26 -15.19 16.48 -28.35
C SER A 26 -15.62 16.67 -29.81
N PHE A 27 -16.15 15.62 -30.46
CA PHE A 27 -16.70 15.71 -31.81
C PHE A 27 -17.97 16.59 -31.87
N LEU A 28 -18.88 16.45 -30.91
CA LEU A 28 -20.08 17.29 -30.83
C LEU A 28 -19.73 18.77 -30.64
N CYS A 29 -18.78 19.08 -29.76
CA CYS A 29 -18.25 20.43 -29.59
C CYS A 29 -17.63 20.96 -30.90
N PHE A 30 -16.87 20.13 -31.60
CA PHE A 30 -16.28 20.47 -32.89
C PHE A 30 -17.33 20.79 -33.95
N SER A 31 -18.37 19.95 -34.10
CA SER A 31 -19.46 20.18 -35.06
C SER A 31 -20.27 21.43 -34.73
N ALA A 32 -20.48 21.76 -33.45
CA ALA A 32 -21.18 22.98 -33.05
C ALA A 32 -20.40 24.27 -33.38
N MET A 33 -19.08 24.19 -33.56
CA MET A 33 -18.20 25.35 -33.79
C MET A 33 -17.82 25.56 -35.26
N SER A 34 -18.25 24.70 -36.19
CA SER A 34 -17.84 24.73 -37.61
C SER A 34 -18.28 25.99 -38.39
N GLY A 35 -19.06 26.89 -37.79
CA GLY A 35 -19.46 28.18 -38.37
C GLY A 35 -18.79 29.42 -37.75
N ARG A 36 -17.84 29.26 -36.81
CA ARG A 36 -17.14 30.36 -36.13
C ARG A 36 -15.67 30.48 -36.56
N SER A 37 -15.02 31.59 -36.22
CA SER A 37 -13.69 31.99 -36.72
C SER A 37 -12.64 30.87 -36.72
N GLY A 38 -11.80 30.84 -37.77
CA GLY A 38 -10.82 29.77 -38.02
C GLY A 38 -9.78 29.55 -36.91
N PHE A 39 -9.56 30.53 -36.04
CA PHE A 39 -8.64 30.38 -34.90
C PHE A 39 -9.18 29.43 -33.81
N LEU A 40 -10.48 29.53 -33.48
CA LEU A 40 -11.12 28.62 -32.53
C LEU A 40 -11.10 27.18 -33.04
N TRP A 41 -11.22 27.01 -34.36
CA TRP A 41 -11.17 25.70 -35.01
C TRP A 41 -9.83 24.99 -34.78
N VAL A 42 -8.71 25.70 -34.93
CA VAL A 42 -7.36 25.16 -34.69
C VAL A 42 -7.17 24.75 -33.23
N LEU A 43 -7.60 25.59 -32.27
CA LEU A 43 -7.51 25.27 -30.83
C LEU A 43 -8.33 24.02 -30.47
N CYS A 44 -9.53 23.87 -31.04
CA CYS A 44 -10.36 22.69 -30.79
C CYS A 44 -9.76 21.42 -31.38
N LEU A 45 -9.15 21.51 -32.56
CA LEU A 45 -8.49 20.37 -33.19
C LEU A 45 -7.27 19.92 -32.39
N VAL A 46 -6.40 20.86 -31.97
CA VAL A 46 -5.23 20.56 -31.14
C VAL A 46 -5.65 20.00 -29.77
N GLY A 47 -6.65 20.61 -29.13
CA GLY A 47 -7.18 20.14 -27.85
C GLY A 47 -7.81 18.76 -27.95
N GLY A 48 -8.60 18.50 -29.01
CA GLY A 48 -9.23 17.21 -29.26
C GLY A 48 -8.22 16.09 -29.52
N ILE A 49 -7.19 16.35 -30.35
CA ILE A 49 -6.09 15.39 -30.57
C ILE A 49 -5.33 15.14 -29.27
N GLY A 50 -4.98 16.19 -28.52
CA GLY A 50 -4.29 16.07 -27.24
C GLY A 50 -5.06 15.21 -26.24
N LEU A 51 -6.37 15.41 -26.14
CA LEU A 51 -7.24 14.65 -25.25
C LEU A 51 -7.39 13.19 -25.71
N ALA A 52 -7.49 12.95 -27.02
CA ALA A 52 -7.54 11.60 -27.57
C ALA A 52 -6.23 10.83 -27.31
N VAL A 53 -5.07 11.46 -27.51
CA VAL A 53 -3.76 10.86 -27.21
C VAL A 53 -3.61 10.60 -25.72
N PHE A 54 -4.01 11.54 -24.87
CA PHE A 54 -3.99 11.37 -23.41
C PHE A 54 -4.91 10.22 -22.97
N ALA A 55 -6.12 10.13 -23.53
CA ALA A 55 -7.07 9.07 -23.21
C ALA A 55 -6.55 7.70 -23.68
N LEU A 56 -5.94 7.62 -24.86
CA LEU A 56 -5.31 6.40 -25.35
C LEU A 56 -4.11 5.99 -24.48
N GLY A 57 -3.24 6.93 -24.11
CA GLY A 57 -2.11 6.69 -23.21
C GLY A 57 -2.58 6.20 -21.84
N SER A 58 -3.63 6.81 -21.28
CA SER A 58 -4.24 6.38 -20.02
C SER A 58 -4.85 4.98 -20.12
N LEU A 59 -5.50 4.64 -21.24
CA LEU A 59 -6.04 3.29 -21.47
C LEU A 59 -4.92 2.24 -21.58
N LEU A 60 -3.80 2.59 -22.22
CA LEU A 60 -2.64 1.72 -22.32
C LEU A 60 -1.97 1.53 -20.95
N ALA A 61 -1.84 2.58 -20.15
CA ALA A 61 -1.33 2.48 -18.78
C ALA A 61 -2.28 1.64 -17.89
N ALA A 62 -3.59 1.86 -17.98
CA ALA A 62 -4.62 1.12 -17.21
C ALA A 62 -4.64 -0.38 -17.51
N LYS A 63 -4.25 -0.79 -18.72
CA LYS A 63 -4.22 -2.20 -19.15
C LYS A 63 -3.20 -3.06 -18.38
N ASP A 64 -2.23 -2.44 -17.73
CA ASP A 64 -1.16 -3.14 -17.02
C ASP A 64 -1.30 -3.05 -15.50
N LEU A 65 -2.31 -2.34 -14.99
CA LEU A 65 -2.36 -1.96 -13.57
C LEU A 65 -3.22 -2.88 -12.69
N ALA A 66 -4.22 -3.60 -13.21
CA ALA A 66 -5.12 -4.39 -12.36
C ALA A 66 -5.47 -5.77 -12.91
N GLY A 67 -5.01 -6.79 -12.20
CA GLY A 67 -5.42 -8.18 -12.35
C GLY A 67 -6.45 -8.61 -11.31
N THR A 68 -7.20 -9.65 -11.62
CA THR A 68 -8.02 -10.39 -10.65
C THR A 68 -7.52 -11.83 -10.56
N ALA A 69 -7.51 -12.36 -9.35
CA ALA A 69 -7.15 -13.74 -9.10
C ALA A 69 -7.95 -14.34 -7.95
N THR A 70 -7.78 -15.64 -7.72
CA THR A 70 -8.25 -16.31 -6.51
C THR A 70 -7.07 -16.56 -5.58
N CYS A 71 -7.29 -16.33 -4.28
CA CYS A 71 -6.31 -16.63 -3.25
C CYS A 71 -6.03 -18.15 -3.26
N PRO A 72 -4.78 -18.60 -3.45
CA PRO A 72 -4.49 -20.03 -3.51
C PRO A 72 -4.78 -20.79 -2.20
N ARG A 73 -4.81 -20.08 -1.05
CA ARG A 73 -5.04 -20.66 0.27
C ARG A 73 -6.53 -20.80 0.63
N CYS A 74 -7.33 -19.75 0.40
CA CYS A 74 -8.73 -19.71 0.85
C CYS A 74 -9.77 -19.55 -0.29
N GLN A 75 -9.32 -19.47 -1.54
CA GLN A 75 -10.16 -19.30 -2.74
C GLN A 75 -10.99 -18.00 -2.79
N ALA A 76 -10.75 -17.04 -1.88
CA ALA A 76 -11.38 -15.73 -1.97
C ALA A 76 -10.92 -14.96 -3.22
N ALA A 77 -11.80 -14.15 -3.80
CA ALA A 77 -11.45 -13.25 -4.89
C ALA A 77 -10.48 -12.18 -4.38
N LEU A 78 -9.41 -11.97 -5.14
CA LEU A 78 -8.42 -10.90 -4.97
C LEU A 78 -8.62 -9.93 -6.12
N ALA A 79 -9.01 -8.69 -5.80
CA ALA A 79 -9.17 -7.62 -6.76
C ALA A 79 -7.93 -6.71 -6.76
N GLU A 80 -7.73 -5.99 -7.87
CA GLU A 80 -6.73 -4.91 -7.96
C GLU A 80 -5.28 -5.35 -7.68
N ILE A 81 -4.92 -6.55 -8.18
CA ILE A 81 -3.53 -7.02 -8.10
C ILE A 81 -2.71 -6.28 -9.16
N GLU A 82 -1.71 -5.52 -8.73
CA GLU A 82 -0.73 -4.94 -9.64
C GLU A 82 0.03 -6.07 -10.37
N LEU A 83 -0.04 -6.09 -11.70
CA LEU A 83 0.51 -7.17 -12.53
C LEU A 83 2.02 -7.04 -12.75
N ASN A 84 2.55 -5.84 -12.54
CA ASN A 84 3.97 -5.53 -12.69
C ASN A 84 4.66 -5.85 -11.38
N HIS A 85 5.79 -6.55 -11.47
CA HIS A 85 6.56 -7.10 -10.35
C HIS A 85 6.65 -6.09 -9.20
N THR A 86 5.92 -6.35 -8.12
CA THR A 86 6.07 -5.63 -6.86
C THR A 86 7.01 -6.46 -5.99
N ASP A 87 8.10 -5.85 -5.55
CA ASP A 87 8.92 -6.42 -4.46
C ASP A 87 8.15 -6.40 -3.13
N GLU A 88 7.02 -5.69 -3.09
CA GLU A 88 6.12 -5.67 -1.95
C GLU A 88 5.11 -6.83 -2.01
N PRO A 89 4.97 -7.60 -0.92
CA PRO A 89 4.01 -8.67 -0.82
C PRO A 89 2.61 -8.10 -0.66
N ALA A 90 1.65 -8.69 -1.38
CA ALA A 90 0.25 -8.39 -1.22
C ALA A 90 -0.40 -9.41 -0.28
N PHE A 91 -1.52 -9.02 0.35
CA PHE A 91 -2.20 -9.81 1.37
C PHE A 91 -3.63 -10.14 0.92
N CYS A 92 -4.14 -11.28 1.39
CA CYS A 92 -5.54 -11.65 1.17
C CYS A 92 -6.40 -11.13 2.33
N ASP A 93 -7.42 -10.32 2.04
CA ASP A 93 -8.29 -9.75 3.09
C ASP A 93 -8.98 -10.81 3.97
N LYS A 94 -9.35 -11.95 3.37
CA LYS A 94 -10.10 -13.01 4.05
C LYS A 94 -9.23 -13.87 4.96
N CYS A 95 -8.07 -14.31 4.49
CA CYS A 95 -7.22 -15.29 5.20
C CYS A 95 -5.85 -14.75 5.63
N GLN A 96 -5.55 -13.50 5.28
CA GLN A 96 -4.31 -12.80 5.62
C GLN A 96 -3.02 -13.48 5.08
N ALA A 97 -3.16 -14.42 4.14
CA ALA A 97 -2.03 -15.04 3.45
C ALA A 97 -1.29 -14.00 2.61
N ALA A 98 0.03 -13.93 2.77
CA ALA A 98 0.91 -13.10 1.96
C ALA A 98 1.30 -13.83 0.66
N TYR A 99 1.43 -13.08 -0.42
CA TYR A 99 1.82 -13.60 -1.72
C TYR A 99 2.70 -12.59 -2.47
N LEU A 100 3.58 -13.13 -3.31
CA LEU A 100 4.34 -12.35 -4.29
C LEU A 100 3.73 -12.57 -5.68
N VAL A 101 3.73 -11.50 -6.48
CA VAL A 101 3.28 -11.51 -7.87
C VAL A 101 4.51 -11.40 -8.75
N ASP A 102 4.87 -12.50 -9.41
CA ASP A 102 5.90 -12.51 -10.45
C ASP A 102 5.28 -12.97 -11.76
N LYS A 103 5.37 -12.14 -12.82
CA LYS A 103 4.88 -12.45 -14.17
C LYS A 103 3.47 -13.05 -14.19
N ARG A 104 2.53 -12.47 -13.42
CA ARG A 104 1.13 -12.91 -13.28
C ARG A 104 0.94 -14.27 -12.60
N VAL A 105 1.97 -14.78 -11.92
CA VAL A 105 1.86 -15.96 -11.07
C VAL A 105 1.86 -15.50 -9.63
N LEU A 106 0.82 -15.87 -8.91
CA LEU A 106 0.72 -15.67 -7.46
C LEU A 106 1.41 -16.81 -6.76
N THR A 107 2.47 -16.49 -6.03
CA THR A 107 3.18 -17.45 -5.19
C THR A 107 2.87 -17.13 -3.73
N VAL A 108 2.20 -18.07 -3.05
CA VAL A 108 1.96 -17.97 -1.61
C VAL A 108 3.29 -18.09 -0.89
N LEU A 109 3.59 -17.13 -0.01
CA LEU A 109 4.77 -17.17 0.83
C LEU A 109 4.61 -18.22 1.93
N ALA A 110 5.70 -18.91 2.25
CA ALA A 110 5.74 -19.81 3.39
C ALA A 110 5.52 -19.03 4.69
N ASP A 111 4.90 -19.66 5.69
CA ASP A 111 4.56 -19.00 6.96
C ASP A 111 5.82 -18.51 7.72
N ASP A 112 6.98 -19.13 7.49
CA ASP A 112 8.30 -18.80 8.05
C ASP A 112 9.19 -17.95 7.13
N TYR A 113 8.64 -17.47 6.00
CA TYR A 113 9.41 -16.70 5.02
C TYR A 113 10.01 -15.41 5.61
N VAL A 114 11.27 -15.15 5.25
CA VAL A 114 12.02 -13.95 5.62
C VAL A 114 12.46 -13.23 4.36
N HIS A 115 11.99 -11.98 4.19
CA HIS A 115 12.33 -11.15 3.06
C HIS A 115 13.72 -10.47 3.25
N PRO A 116 14.49 -10.21 2.18
CA PRO A 116 15.76 -9.48 2.27
C PRO A 116 15.64 -8.08 2.88
N THR A 117 14.51 -7.41 2.66
CA THR A 117 14.19 -6.07 3.18
C THR A 117 12.87 -6.08 3.95
N PRO A 118 12.63 -5.13 4.88
CA PRO A 118 11.39 -5.07 5.65
C PRO A 118 10.22 -4.63 4.76
N VAL A 119 9.38 -5.58 4.35
CA VAL A 119 8.25 -5.35 3.42
C VAL A 119 6.89 -5.75 4.00
N PHE A 120 6.86 -6.56 5.06
CA PHE A 120 5.60 -6.98 5.69
C PHE A 120 5.09 -5.89 6.61
N SER A 121 4.16 -5.07 6.12
CA SER A 121 3.59 -3.97 6.88
C SER A 121 2.65 -4.45 7.99
N ALA A 122 2.68 -3.73 9.11
CA ALA A 122 1.74 -3.85 10.21
C ALA A 122 1.38 -2.44 10.70
N PRO A 123 0.10 -2.05 10.65
CA PRO A 123 -0.31 -0.74 11.14
C PRO A 123 -0.19 -0.67 12.66
N VAL A 124 0.23 0.48 13.19
CA VAL A 124 0.25 0.74 14.62
C VAL A 124 -1.04 1.48 14.98
N THR A 125 -2.03 0.75 15.48
CA THR A 125 -3.39 1.29 15.72
C THR A 125 -3.72 1.54 17.20
N GLY A 126 -2.84 1.16 18.13
CA GLY A 126 -3.05 1.25 19.57
C GLY A 126 -2.06 2.16 20.28
N GLN A 127 -2.44 2.64 21.46
CA GLN A 127 -1.54 3.37 22.37
C GLN A 127 -0.52 2.44 23.06
N THR A 128 -0.89 1.16 23.23
CA THR A 128 -0.03 0.12 23.79
C THR A 128 0.29 -0.89 22.70
N ILE A 129 1.57 -1.12 22.47
CA ILE A 129 2.07 -2.12 21.52
C ILE A 129 2.53 -3.32 22.31
N SER A 130 2.00 -4.50 21.99
CA SER A 130 2.44 -5.77 22.54
C SER A 130 3.35 -6.48 21.54
N TRP A 131 4.60 -6.68 21.92
CA TRP A 131 5.57 -7.35 21.05
C TRP A 131 5.50 -8.87 21.21
N PRO A 132 5.56 -9.64 20.10
CA PRO A 132 5.81 -11.08 20.20
C PRO A 132 7.14 -11.38 20.90
N GLU A 133 7.23 -12.53 21.54
CA GLU A 133 8.47 -12.96 22.18
C GLU A 133 9.58 -13.23 21.14
N GLY A 134 10.81 -12.86 21.51
CA GLY A 134 12.01 -13.09 20.72
C GLY A 134 12.33 -11.99 19.70
N CYS A 135 13.35 -12.24 18.90
CA CYS A 135 13.84 -11.35 17.85
C CYS A 135 12.85 -11.29 16.68
N CYS A 136 12.59 -10.08 16.20
CA CYS A 136 11.68 -9.84 15.08
C CYS A 136 12.08 -10.49 13.75
N LEU A 137 13.33 -10.96 13.62
CA LEU A 137 13.84 -11.64 12.43
C LEU A 137 13.91 -13.16 12.60
N CYS A 138 14.59 -13.65 13.64
CA CYS A 138 14.90 -15.08 13.78
C CYS A 138 14.25 -15.77 14.99
N ALA A 139 13.37 -15.10 15.73
CA ALA A 139 12.64 -15.61 16.89
C ALA A 139 13.48 -16.08 18.10
N ARG A 140 14.82 -16.02 18.06
CA ARG A 140 15.67 -16.24 19.25
C ARG A 140 15.36 -15.22 20.36
N PRO A 141 15.65 -15.51 21.64
CA PRO A 141 15.42 -14.57 22.73
C PRO A 141 15.95 -13.16 22.42
N ALA A 142 15.11 -12.16 22.63
CA ALA A 142 15.49 -10.77 22.41
C ALA A 142 16.44 -10.33 23.52
N THR A 143 17.57 -9.76 23.14
CA THR A 143 18.59 -9.26 24.09
C THR A 143 18.62 -7.74 24.12
N ARG A 144 18.01 -7.06 23.14
CA ARG A 144 17.95 -5.60 23.04
C ARG A 144 16.70 -5.13 22.29
N GLY A 145 16.36 -3.86 22.48
CA GLY A 145 15.42 -3.14 21.62
C GLY A 145 16.17 -2.18 20.70
N VAL A 146 15.90 -2.24 19.40
CA VAL A 146 16.44 -1.27 18.43
C VAL A 146 15.45 -0.12 18.30
N GLU A 147 15.93 1.11 18.45
CA GLU A 147 15.13 2.33 18.31
C GLU A 147 14.94 2.66 16.83
N ALA A 148 13.70 2.56 16.36
CA ALA A 148 13.33 3.04 15.05
C ALA A 148 12.70 4.43 15.19
N LYS A 149 13.32 5.43 14.54
CA LYS A 149 12.90 6.84 14.57
C LYS A 149 12.37 7.25 13.21
N THR A 150 11.24 7.94 13.22
CA THR A 150 10.68 8.58 12.04
C THR A 150 10.15 9.97 12.41
N HIS A 151 10.39 10.95 11.55
CA HIS A 151 10.08 12.35 11.77
C HIS A 151 8.98 12.77 10.79
N ASP A 152 7.81 13.15 11.30
CA ASP A 152 6.79 13.80 10.48
C ASP A 152 7.14 15.29 10.33
N GLY A 153 7.45 15.70 9.10
CA GLY A 153 7.74 17.10 8.76
C GLY A 153 6.49 17.97 8.62
N GLN A 154 5.28 17.43 8.80
CA GLN A 154 4.05 18.20 8.61
C GLN A 154 3.68 19.06 9.83
N THR A 155 3.77 20.38 9.65
CA THR A 155 3.23 21.42 10.52
C THR A 155 1.70 21.51 10.35
N GLY A 156 0.94 20.54 10.87
CA GLY A 156 -0.51 20.65 10.82
C GLY A 156 -1.29 19.53 11.49
N THR A 157 -2.13 19.91 12.46
CA THR A 157 -3.14 19.11 13.18
C THR A 157 -2.63 18.31 14.38
N ASN A 158 -3.14 18.68 15.55
CA ASN A 158 -2.77 18.14 16.85
C ASN A 158 -3.31 16.71 17.06
N VAL A 159 -2.55 15.67 16.66
CA VAL A 159 -2.81 14.29 17.12
C VAL A 159 -2.27 14.10 18.54
N ALA A 160 -3.12 14.26 19.55
CA ALA A 160 -2.74 14.02 20.95
C ALA A 160 -2.46 12.53 21.17
N VAL A 161 -1.19 12.14 21.16
CA VAL A 161 -0.75 10.79 21.57
C VAL A 161 -0.24 10.90 23.00
N ALA A 162 -0.95 10.27 23.93
CA ALA A 162 -0.61 10.28 25.35
C ALA A 162 0.69 9.52 25.60
N ALA A 163 1.66 10.19 26.24
CA ALA A 163 2.99 9.68 26.59
C ALA A 163 3.01 8.66 27.75
N ALA A 164 1.93 7.90 27.96
CA ALA A 164 1.79 7.00 29.12
C ALA A 164 2.44 5.61 28.92
N GLY A 165 3.11 5.34 27.80
CA GLY A 165 3.60 4.01 27.41
C GLY A 165 5.09 3.70 27.66
N LEU A 166 5.78 4.45 28.53
CA LEU A 166 7.24 4.31 28.75
C LEU A 166 7.70 2.92 29.23
N ALA A 167 6.81 2.14 29.85
CA ALA A 167 7.14 0.80 30.33
C ALA A 167 7.00 -0.30 29.25
N LEU A 168 6.37 -0.03 28.10
CA LEU A 168 5.97 -1.08 27.13
C LEU A 168 6.31 -0.79 25.65
N GLY A 169 7.14 0.21 25.35
CA GLY A 169 7.93 0.19 24.09
C GLY A 169 7.58 1.19 22.98
N GLY A 170 6.86 2.29 23.28
CA GLY A 170 6.69 3.41 22.33
C GLY A 170 6.84 4.77 23.00
N ILE A 171 7.69 5.64 22.44
CA ILE A 171 7.83 7.05 22.84
C ILE A 171 7.51 7.92 21.63
N ALA A 172 6.42 8.67 21.68
CA ALA A 172 6.19 9.78 20.76
C ALA A 172 6.69 11.08 21.41
N VAL A 173 7.75 11.67 20.84
CA VAL A 173 8.28 12.97 21.29
C VAL A 173 7.84 14.03 20.30
N ARG A 174 7.16 15.08 20.77
CA ARG A 174 6.89 16.28 19.99
C ARG A 174 7.98 17.31 20.26
N THR A 175 8.67 17.73 19.22
CA THR A 175 9.65 18.82 19.27
C THR A 175 9.38 19.79 18.13
N GLY A 176 9.11 21.06 18.45
CA GLY A 176 9.23 22.19 17.53
C GLY A 176 8.65 22.01 16.12
N GLY A 177 7.39 21.59 15.99
CA GLY A 177 6.67 21.55 14.70
C GLY A 177 6.54 20.17 14.04
N GLY A 178 7.15 19.11 14.61
CA GLY A 178 7.01 17.73 14.13
C GLY A 178 6.73 16.72 15.25
N THR A 179 6.27 15.53 14.87
CA THR A 179 6.14 14.37 15.79
C THR A 179 7.22 13.36 15.45
N THR A 180 8.08 13.05 16.41
CA THR A 180 9.07 11.96 16.30
C THR A 180 8.51 10.73 16.99
N TYR A 181 8.33 9.65 16.24
CA TYR A 181 7.96 8.35 16.81
C TYR A 181 9.22 7.53 17.04
N THR A 182 9.45 7.09 18.28
CA THR A 182 10.53 6.17 18.66
C THR A 182 9.92 4.89 19.17
N LEU A 183 10.11 3.79 18.44
CA LEU A 183 9.67 2.45 18.86
C LEU A 183 10.88 1.60 19.21
N ARG A 184 10.80 0.83 20.30
CA ARG A 184 11.83 -0.14 20.68
C ARG A 184 11.43 -1.53 20.22
N ILE A 185 11.97 -1.96 19.08
CA ILE A 185 11.64 -3.22 18.44
C ILE A 185 12.59 -4.33 18.96
N PRO A 186 12.08 -5.47 19.45
CA PRO A 186 12.92 -6.52 20.04
C PRO A 186 13.79 -7.23 18.99
N HIS A 187 15.08 -7.28 19.27
CA HIS A 187 16.11 -7.92 18.44
C HIS A 187 17.03 -8.79 19.30
N CYS A 188 17.67 -9.79 18.68
CA CYS A 188 18.82 -10.48 19.27
C CYS A 188 20.12 -9.70 19.01
N ALA A 189 21.23 -10.16 19.57
CA ALA A 189 22.54 -9.52 19.41
C ALA A 189 23.03 -9.48 17.95
N GLU A 190 22.66 -10.48 17.14
CA GLU A 190 23.14 -10.67 15.76
C GLU A 190 22.34 -9.90 14.70
N HIS A 191 21.19 -9.31 15.04
CA HIS A 191 20.31 -8.67 14.06
C HIS A 191 19.92 -7.25 14.51
N ASP A 192 19.83 -6.33 13.56
CA ASP A 192 19.40 -4.95 13.76
C ASP A 192 18.51 -4.40 12.63
N ASP A 193 18.33 -5.16 11.55
CA ASP A 193 17.61 -4.77 10.34
C ASP A 193 16.26 -5.52 10.16
N GLY A 194 15.80 -6.21 11.21
CA GLY A 194 14.61 -7.07 11.14
C GLY A 194 13.30 -6.32 10.94
N ALA A 195 13.28 -5.02 11.25
CA ALA A 195 12.12 -4.16 11.09
C ALA A 195 12.50 -2.70 10.83
N LYS A 196 11.59 -1.97 10.19
CA LYS A 196 11.69 -0.53 9.93
C LYS A 196 10.36 0.14 10.26
N VAL A 197 10.41 1.37 10.76
CA VAL A 197 9.22 2.19 11.01
C VAL A 197 9.11 3.23 9.90
N GLU A 198 7.92 3.35 9.34
CA GLU A 198 7.62 4.29 8.26
C GLU A 198 6.35 5.07 8.59
N ILE A 199 6.33 6.34 8.17
CA ILE A 199 5.12 7.16 8.21
C ILE A 199 4.51 7.10 6.82
N GLN A 200 3.29 6.58 6.72
CA GLN A 200 2.58 6.59 5.44
C GLN A 200 1.75 7.88 5.37
N SER A 201 1.98 8.68 4.32
CA SER A 201 1.16 9.85 4.04
C SER A 201 -0.16 9.40 3.40
N GLY A 202 -1.31 9.79 3.97
CA GLY A 202 -2.63 9.46 3.42
C GLY A 202 -3.73 9.26 4.47
N ASN A 203 -4.81 8.59 4.06
CA ASN A 203 -5.98 8.24 4.90
C ASN A 203 -5.75 6.98 5.77
N ASP A 204 -4.61 6.33 5.62
CA ASP A 204 -4.21 5.16 6.38
C ASP A 204 -3.58 5.55 7.73
N PRO A 205 -3.51 4.63 8.72
CA PRO A 205 -2.86 4.93 9.99
C PRO A 205 -1.46 5.48 9.73
N PRO A 206 -1.11 6.64 10.31
CA PRO A 206 0.07 7.40 9.91
C PRO A 206 1.36 6.67 10.25
N LEU A 207 1.34 5.67 11.13
CA LEU A 207 2.52 4.91 11.55
C LEU A 207 2.39 3.43 11.21
N GLN A 208 3.36 2.91 10.46
CA GLN A 208 3.47 1.49 10.13
C GLN A 208 4.83 0.94 10.53
N ILE A 209 4.85 -0.32 10.92
CA ILE A 209 6.07 -1.10 11.12
C ILE A 209 6.14 -2.13 10.00
N ARG A 210 7.23 -2.11 9.24
CA ARG A 210 7.52 -3.14 8.25
C ARG A 210 8.49 -4.15 8.84
N PHE A 211 8.17 -5.43 8.76
CA PHE A 211 9.01 -6.53 9.21
C PHE A 211 9.63 -7.28 8.03
N ARG A 212 10.79 -7.89 8.24
CA ARG A 212 11.38 -8.86 7.32
C ARG A 212 10.77 -10.26 7.47
N SER A 213 10.40 -10.67 8.69
CA SER A 213 9.80 -11.98 8.97
C SER A 213 8.29 -11.94 8.87
N TYR A 214 7.71 -12.74 7.97
CA TYR A 214 6.26 -12.87 7.83
C TYR A 214 5.62 -13.51 9.09
N ALA A 215 6.26 -14.55 9.64
CA ALA A 215 5.83 -15.19 10.88
C ALA A 215 5.75 -14.21 12.06
N TYR A 216 6.71 -13.28 12.16
CA TYR A 216 6.72 -12.30 13.23
C TYR A 216 5.64 -11.24 13.04
N GLN A 217 5.45 -10.74 11.82
CA GLN A 217 4.39 -9.79 11.49
C GLN A 217 3.00 -10.35 11.87
N ARG A 218 2.71 -11.61 11.55
CA ARG A 218 1.44 -12.24 11.90
C ARG A 218 1.20 -12.32 13.41
N ARG A 219 2.24 -12.71 14.17
CA ARG A 219 2.17 -12.74 15.64
C ARG A 219 1.97 -11.34 16.21
N PHE A 220 2.63 -10.34 15.62
CA PHE A 220 2.46 -8.94 16.00
C PHE A 220 1.01 -8.48 15.78
N LEU A 221 0.42 -8.74 14.61
CA LEU A 221 -0.98 -8.39 14.33
C LEU A 221 -1.97 -9.11 15.25
N ALA A 222 -1.69 -10.37 15.62
CA ALA A 222 -2.53 -11.11 16.55
C ALA A 222 -2.53 -10.50 17.96
N LEU A 223 -1.39 -9.93 18.39
CA LEU A 223 -1.27 -9.23 19.67
C LEU A 223 -1.78 -7.78 19.62
N ASN A 224 -1.85 -7.19 18.43
CA ASN A 224 -2.24 -5.79 18.22
C ASN A 224 -3.36 -5.69 17.17
N PRO A 225 -4.57 -6.24 17.47
CA PRO A 225 -5.66 -6.23 16.51
C PRO A 225 -6.09 -4.79 16.16
N LYS A 226 -6.43 -4.57 14.89
CA LYS A 226 -7.01 -3.30 14.43
C LYS A 226 -8.29 -3.03 15.23
N PRO A 227 -8.49 -1.83 15.80
CA PRO A 227 -9.77 -1.50 16.44
C PRO A 227 -10.88 -1.69 15.43
N ALA A 228 -11.98 -2.31 15.85
CA ALA A 228 -13.17 -2.45 15.02
C ALA A 228 -13.57 -1.07 14.51
N LYS A 229 -13.81 -0.94 13.21
CA LYS A 229 -14.36 0.29 12.65
C LYS A 229 -15.71 0.51 13.35
N ALA A 230 -15.85 1.63 14.07
CA ALA A 230 -17.13 1.98 14.68
C ALA A 230 -18.19 1.96 13.56
N ALA A 231 -19.22 1.13 13.75
CA ALA A 231 -20.29 0.90 12.79
C ALA A 231 -21.15 2.15 12.61
#